data_AF-A0A4W5RG63-F1
#
_entry.id   AF-A0A4W5RG63-F1
#
_cell.length_a   1.000
_cell.length_b   1.000
_cell.length_c   1.000
_cell.angle_alpha   90.00
_cell.angle_beta   90.00
_cell.angle_gamma   90.00
#
_symmetry.space_group_name_H-M   'P 1'
#
loop_
_entity.id
_entity.type
_entity.pdbx_description
1 polymer ?
#
loop_
_entity_poly.entity_id
_entity_poly.type
_entity_poly.pdbx_seq_one_letter_code
_entity_poly.pdbx_strand_id
1 'polypeptide(L)'
;GSKTRLLPSTSRLLVNYAQPYRSQIMDYLFKPNFGASLHILKVEIGGDAQTTDGTEPSHMHYENDENYFRGYEWWLMREAKKRNPNITLIGLPWAFPGWVGHGKNWPYDFPDITASYMVSWILGAKQYHDLDIDYVGHLNCDQLVGIIAADGDWDISNAMVVDPYLNNAVEVVRAHYPGTTTVMEALKTQKKLWSSEDYSTFNDEVGGGCWARILNQNYVNRLMTATISWNLVASYYEDLPFGRDGLMTAEEPWTGNYVVESPIWSTAHTTQFSQSGWTYLQTVGHLAHGGSYVALTDSKGNLTVVIETMNDHSVCIRPPLLPFNVTPQNVTFQLKGSIASIRELQVWQSRFDFKTKKPFRFKKLSPLNFLGMSTRGDHFGEPGVPKVKCLPFSLICFTVGKTVHAEGHSGTRAYGWHTLSLTVEVWECATGLLNGYPLWKNTVVLGPKNCWAAIGPHSFELAQFDNFAVGAKL
;
A
#
# COMPACT_ATOMS: atom_id res chain seq x y z
N GLY A 1 20.57 13.38 6.36
CA GLY A 1 20.52 12.24 5.43
C GLY A 1 19.25 11.47 5.70
N SER A 2 18.13 11.97 5.19
CA SER A 2 16.86 11.26 5.17
C SER A 2 17.00 10.03 4.28
N LYS A 3 16.59 8.87 4.79
CA LYS A 3 16.46 7.66 3.99
C LYS A 3 15.06 7.68 3.40
N THR A 4 14.87 8.39 2.29
CA THR A 4 13.73 8.20 1.39
C THR A 4 13.71 6.73 1.00
N ARG A 5 12.64 6.01 1.33
CA ARG A 5 12.49 4.58 1.08
C ARG A 5 11.14 4.29 0.44
N LEU A 6 11.06 4.69 -0.84
CA LEU A 6 10.68 3.87 -2.00
C LEU A 6 9.57 2.81 -1.79
N LEU A 7 8.60 2.72 -2.71
CA LEU A 7 7.57 1.66 -2.79
C LEU A 7 7.47 1.07 -4.22
N PRO A 8 7.21 -0.25 -4.41
CA PRO A 8 6.67 -0.76 -5.68
C PRO A 8 6.04 -2.15 -5.66
N SER A 9 5.40 -2.53 -6.75
CA SER A 9 5.17 -3.93 -7.16
C SER A 9 4.41 -4.81 -6.18
N THR A 10 3.76 -4.18 -5.21
CA THR A 10 2.97 -4.84 -4.18
C THR A 10 1.76 -5.58 -4.78
N SER A 11 1.33 -5.20 -5.99
CA SER A 11 0.28 -5.85 -6.79
C SER A 11 0.79 -6.97 -7.72
N ARG A 12 2.09 -7.30 -7.75
CA ARG A 12 2.74 -8.08 -8.82
C ARG A 12 2.14 -9.47 -9.08
N LEU A 13 1.75 -10.20 -8.03
CA LEU A 13 1.19 -11.55 -8.12
C LEU A 13 -0.34 -11.54 -8.36
N LEU A 14 -1.02 -10.42 -8.07
CA LEU A 14 -2.48 -10.29 -8.14
C LEU A 14 -3.02 -10.52 -9.55
N VAL A 15 -2.30 -10.00 -10.57
CA VAL A 15 -2.75 -10.07 -11.96
C VAL A 15 -2.93 -11.50 -12.48
N ASN A 16 -2.18 -12.45 -11.93
CA ASN A 16 -2.20 -13.85 -12.38
C ASN A 16 -3.22 -14.72 -11.61
N TYR A 17 -3.96 -14.18 -10.64
CA TYR A 17 -5.05 -14.92 -10.01
C TYR A 17 -6.11 -15.32 -11.03
N ALA A 18 -6.53 -16.58 -10.96
CA ALA A 18 -7.68 -17.06 -11.72
C ALA A 18 -8.97 -16.35 -11.29
N GLN A 19 -9.94 -16.29 -12.21
CA GLN A 19 -11.32 -15.96 -11.85
C GLN A 19 -11.99 -17.17 -11.18
N PRO A 20 -12.89 -16.97 -10.20
CA PRO A 20 -13.46 -15.69 -9.75
C PRO A 20 -12.61 -14.94 -8.71
N TYR A 21 -11.55 -15.56 -8.16
CA TYR A 21 -10.80 -15.07 -7.00
C TYR A 21 -10.22 -13.67 -7.20
N ARG A 22 -9.62 -13.38 -8.37
CA ARG A 22 -9.10 -12.05 -8.71
C ARG A 22 -10.18 -10.97 -8.61
N SER A 23 -11.39 -11.25 -9.10
CA SER A 23 -12.53 -10.31 -8.99
C SER A 23 -13.03 -10.18 -7.55
N GLN A 24 -12.96 -11.23 -6.73
CA GLN A 24 -13.38 -11.18 -5.32
C GLN A 24 -12.43 -10.30 -4.48
N ILE A 25 -11.10 -10.41 -4.70
CA ILE A 25 -10.10 -9.55 -4.05
C ILE A 25 -10.37 -8.08 -4.37
N MET A 26 -10.58 -7.76 -5.65
CA MET A 26 -10.92 -6.40 -6.09
C MET A 26 -12.27 -5.91 -5.53
N ASP A 27 -13.24 -6.79 -5.32
CA ASP A 27 -14.48 -6.45 -4.62
C ASP A 27 -14.21 -6.09 -3.14
N TYR A 28 -13.40 -6.86 -2.41
CA TYR A 28 -13.02 -6.54 -1.02
C TYR A 28 -12.30 -5.20 -0.88
N LEU A 29 -11.50 -4.80 -1.87
CA LEU A 29 -10.76 -3.53 -1.84
C LEU A 29 -11.65 -2.33 -2.23
N PHE A 30 -12.36 -2.41 -3.35
CA PHE A 30 -12.92 -1.23 -4.02
C PHE A 30 -14.45 -1.18 -4.12
N LYS A 31 -15.17 -2.27 -3.89
CA LYS A 31 -16.63 -2.28 -4.02
C LYS A 31 -17.28 -1.53 -2.85
N PRO A 32 -18.09 -0.49 -3.10
CA PRO A 32 -18.78 0.25 -2.05
C PRO A 32 -19.68 -0.68 -1.21
N ASN A 33 -19.76 -0.41 0.09
CA ASN A 33 -20.61 -1.13 1.05
C ASN A 33 -20.34 -2.65 1.10
N PHE A 34 -19.10 -3.07 0.90
CA PHE A 34 -18.71 -4.49 0.90
C PHE A 34 -17.53 -4.75 1.85
N GLY A 35 -16.30 -4.44 1.42
CA GLY A 35 -15.08 -4.57 2.22
C GLY A 35 -14.51 -3.21 2.60
N ALA A 36 -13.21 -3.01 2.36
CA ALA A 36 -12.49 -1.78 2.62
C ALA A 36 -13.05 -0.56 1.88
N SER A 37 -13.80 -0.76 0.79
CA SER A 37 -14.61 0.28 0.11
C SER A 37 -13.83 1.58 -0.16
N LEU A 38 -12.58 1.44 -0.62
CA LEU A 38 -11.60 2.53 -0.61
C LEU A 38 -12.04 3.77 -1.41
N HIS A 39 -11.75 4.94 -0.85
CA HIS A 39 -12.04 6.25 -1.46
C HIS A 39 -10.89 6.77 -2.34
N ILE A 40 -9.65 6.34 -2.07
CA ILE A 40 -8.43 6.79 -2.75
C ILE A 40 -7.63 5.55 -3.19
N LEU A 41 -7.10 5.58 -4.40
CA LEU A 41 -6.08 4.67 -4.90
C LEU A 41 -4.86 5.49 -5.35
N LYS A 42 -3.72 5.29 -4.68
CA LYS A 42 -2.41 5.86 -5.05
C LYS A 42 -1.59 4.77 -5.72
N VAL A 43 -1.06 5.04 -6.91
CA VAL A 43 -0.24 4.11 -7.71
C VAL A 43 1.15 4.69 -7.96
N GLU A 44 2.12 3.83 -8.19
CA GLU A 44 3.45 4.24 -8.67
C GLU A 44 3.37 4.63 -10.16
N ILE A 45 4.12 5.65 -10.53
CA ILE A 45 4.50 5.92 -11.91
C ILE A 45 5.84 5.22 -12.14
N GLY A 46 5.79 4.04 -12.74
CA GLY A 46 6.93 3.15 -12.89
C GLY A 46 8.14 3.82 -13.55
N GLY A 47 9.33 3.58 -12.99
CA GLY A 47 10.57 4.28 -13.35
C GLY A 47 11.75 3.36 -13.70
N ASP A 48 11.49 2.09 -13.99
CA ASP A 48 12.48 1.06 -14.36
C ASP A 48 13.56 0.72 -13.30
N ALA A 49 13.43 1.23 -12.08
CA ALA A 49 14.35 0.98 -10.97
C ALA A 49 13.71 0.11 -9.87
N GLN A 50 14.57 -0.47 -9.02
CA GLN A 50 14.13 -1.20 -7.82
C GLN A 50 13.71 -0.17 -6.77
N THR A 51 12.45 -0.24 -6.36
CA THR A 51 11.84 0.74 -5.47
C THR A 51 11.35 0.12 -4.14
N THR A 52 11.59 -1.16 -3.84
CA THR A 52 11.63 -1.88 -2.53
C THR A 52 11.45 -3.39 -2.76
N ASP A 53 10.32 -3.81 -3.32
CA ASP A 53 9.94 -5.24 -3.53
C ASP A 53 10.19 -5.74 -4.96
N GLY A 54 10.54 -4.85 -5.88
CA GLY A 54 10.67 -5.12 -7.31
C GLY A 54 10.79 -3.84 -8.14
N THR A 55 10.77 -4.01 -9.47
CA THR A 55 10.81 -2.91 -10.44
C THR A 55 9.45 -2.73 -11.09
N GLU A 56 8.99 -1.48 -11.22
CA GLU A 56 7.81 -1.16 -12.04
C GLU A 56 8.22 -0.56 -13.40
N PRO A 57 7.68 -1.07 -14.51
CA PRO A 57 8.10 -0.67 -15.84
C PRO A 57 7.57 0.72 -16.19
N SER A 58 8.43 1.55 -16.75
CA SER A 58 8.06 2.90 -17.19
C SER A 58 7.26 2.91 -18.47
N HIS A 59 6.40 3.93 -18.63
CA HIS A 59 5.77 4.22 -19.93
C HIS A 59 6.79 4.70 -20.97
N MET A 60 7.99 5.14 -20.56
CA MET A 60 9.07 5.59 -21.47
C MET A 60 10.46 5.05 -21.06
N HIS A 61 10.86 3.87 -21.55
CA HIS A 61 12.17 3.29 -21.24
C HIS A 61 13.33 4.12 -21.85
N TYR A 62 13.06 4.80 -22.96
CA TYR A 62 13.98 5.65 -23.71
C TYR A 62 13.26 6.94 -24.13
N GLU A 63 14.01 7.99 -24.47
CA GLU A 63 13.48 9.33 -24.80
C GLU A 63 12.41 9.34 -25.91
N ASN A 64 12.50 8.41 -26.87
CA ASN A 64 11.57 8.29 -28.00
C ASN A 64 10.66 7.04 -27.92
N ASP A 65 10.48 6.49 -26.72
CA ASP A 65 9.61 5.33 -26.44
C ASP A 65 8.39 5.77 -25.62
N GLU A 66 7.19 5.43 -26.08
CA GLU A 66 5.94 5.60 -25.31
C GLU A 66 5.10 4.32 -25.38
N ASN A 67 4.74 3.76 -24.22
CA ASN A 67 3.84 2.61 -24.13
C ASN A 67 3.04 2.60 -22.83
N TYR A 68 1.76 2.96 -22.94
CA TYR A 68 0.81 3.04 -21.83
C TYR A 68 0.14 1.70 -21.50
N PHE A 69 0.69 0.56 -21.95
CA PHE A 69 0.14 -0.78 -21.69
C PHE A 69 1.07 -1.69 -20.89
N ARG A 70 2.20 -1.16 -20.40
CA ARG A 70 3.15 -1.87 -19.53
C ARG A 70 2.67 -1.93 -18.07
N GLY A 71 3.17 -2.90 -17.32
CA GLY A 71 2.86 -3.05 -15.89
C GLY A 71 1.41 -3.47 -15.63
N TYR A 72 0.90 -3.13 -14.45
CA TYR A 72 -0.43 -3.56 -13.99
C TYR A 72 -1.27 -2.43 -13.39
N GLU A 73 -0.69 -1.27 -13.08
CA GLU A 73 -1.41 -0.16 -12.46
C GLU A 73 -2.53 0.41 -13.36
N TRP A 74 -2.35 0.42 -14.68
CA TRP A 74 -3.42 0.74 -15.64
C TRP A 74 -4.63 -0.22 -15.58
N TRP A 75 -4.39 -1.49 -15.27
CA TRP A 75 -5.45 -2.47 -15.06
C TRP A 75 -6.09 -2.30 -13.67
N LEU A 76 -5.27 -2.07 -12.64
CA LEU A 76 -5.71 -1.87 -11.27
C LEU A 76 -6.65 -0.65 -11.14
N MET A 77 -6.24 0.50 -11.69
CA MET A 77 -7.04 1.73 -11.71
C MET A 77 -8.38 1.56 -12.44
N ARG A 78 -8.39 0.86 -13.60
CA ARG A 78 -9.64 0.57 -14.33
C ARG A 78 -10.57 -0.36 -13.55
N GLU A 79 -10.06 -1.43 -12.95
CA GLU A 79 -10.87 -2.34 -12.14
C GLU A 79 -11.35 -1.70 -10.82
N ALA A 80 -10.64 -0.69 -10.30
CA ALA A 80 -11.10 0.15 -9.19
C ALA A 80 -12.20 1.13 -9.62
N LYS A 81 -12.00 1.94 -10.67
CA LYS A 81 -13.02 2.86 -11.22
C LYS A 81 -14.30 2.13 -11.65
N LYS A 82 -14.19 0.92 -12.19
CA LYS A 82 -15.33 0.05 -12.53
C LYS A 82 -16.20 -0.36 -11.33
N ARG A 83 -15.64 -0.39 -10.12
CA ARG A 83 -16.35 -0.70 -8.87
C ARG A 83 -16.81 0.56 -8.12
N ASN A 84 -15.97 1.58 -8.12
CA ASN A 84 -16.23 2.88 -7.52
C ASN A 84 -15.80 3.99 -8.52
N PRO A 85 -16.71 4.47 -9.38
CA PRO A 85 -16.40 5.55 -10.34
C PRO A 85 -15.89 6.84 -9.67
N ASN A 86 -16.30 7.05 -8.41
CA ASN A 86 -15.93 8.21 -7.61
C ASN A 86 -14.60 8.02 -6.84
N ILE A 87 -13.86 6.92 -7.04
CA ILE A 87 -12.55 6.74 -6.41
C ILE A 87 -11.58 7.82 -6.93
N THR A 88 -10.84 8.43 -6.01
CA THR A 88 -9.76 9.37 -6.33
C THR A 88 -8.51 8.59 -6.76
N LEU A 89 -7.93 8.94 -7.90
CA LEU A 89 -6.69 8.35 -8.43
C LEU A 89 -5.51 9.31 -8.23
N ILE A 90 -4.40 8.77 -7.74
CA ILE A 90 -3.17 9.53 -7.47
C ILE A 90 -1.97 8.84 -8.10
N GLY A 91 -1.16 9.57 -8.87
CA GLY A 91 0.12 9.10 -9.41
C GLY A 91 1.34 9.70 -8.69
N LEU A 92 2.35 8.88 -8.38
CA LEU A 92 3.63 9.32 -7.82
C LEU A 92 4.80 8.54 -8.44
N PRO A 93 5.84 9.20 -9.00
CA PRO A 93 7.05 8.51 -9.42
C PRO A 93 7.96 8.27 -8.22
N TRP A 94 8.52 7.07 -8.10
CA TRP A 94 9.60 6.79 -7.14
C TRP A 94 10.99 6.75 -7.76
N ALA A 95 11.06 6.47 -9.05
CA ALA A 95 12.25 6.53 -9.86
C ALA A 95 11.93 7.16 -11.22
N PHE A 96 12.97 7.50 -11.96
CA PHE A 96 12.86 7.98 -13.33
C PHE A 96 13.84 7.19 -14.20
N PRO A 97 13.47 6.86 -15.45
CA PRO A 97 14.39 6.30 -16.43
C PRO A 97 15.62 7.21 -16.60
N GLY A 98 16.81 6.62 -16.74
CA GLY A 98 18.07 7.37 -16.71
C GLY A 98 18.24 8.46 -17.79
N TRP A 99 17.44 8.41 -18.87
CA TRP A 99 17.42 9.45 -19.90
C TRP A 99 16.79 10.76 -19.41
N VAL A 100 15.83 10.71 -18.48
CA VAL A 100 15.15 11.90 -17.92
C VAL A 100 16.15 12.82 -17.19
N GLY A 101 17.15 12.25 -16.53
CA GLY A 101 18.25 12.99 -15.91
C GLY A 101 19.43 13.29 -16.85
N HIS A 102 19.31 13.06 -18.16
CA HIS A 102 20.44 13.06 -19.13
C HIS A 102 21.66 12.25 -18.65
N GLY A 103 21.42 11.06 -18.08
CA GLY A 103 22.47 10.19 -17.55
C GLY A 103 23.01 10.59 -16.17
N LYS A 104 22.52 11.66 -15.55
CA LYS A 104 22.75 11.97 -14.13
C LYS A 104 21.72 11.26 -13.25
N ASN A 105 22.12 10.92 -12.03
CA ASN A 105 21.22 10.37 -11.01
C ASN A 105 20.42 11.48 -10.28
N TRP A 106 19.83 12.41 -11.04
CA TRP A 106 19.01 13.51 -10.52
C TRP A 106 18.05 14.02 -11.61
N PRO A 107 16.72 13.92 -11.42
CA PRO A 107 15.75 14.30 -12.46
C PRO A 107 15.57 15.84 -12.57
N TYR A 108 15.78 16.58 -11.48
CA TYR A 108 15.42 18.00 -11.41
C TYR A 108 16.48 18.97 -11.97
N ASP A 109 17.57 18.46 -12.55
CA ASP A 109 18.50 19.29 -13.35
C ASP A 109 17.85 19.77 -14.67
N PHE A 110 16.84 19.06 -15.15
CA PHE A 110 16.11 19.33 -16.40
C PHE A 110 14.59 19.29 -16.12
N PRO A 111 14.04 20.30 -15.43
CA PRO A 111 12.67 20.26 -14.92
C PRO A 111 11.63 20.13 -16.03
N ASP A 112 11.84 20.74 -17.20
CA ASP A 112 10.92 20.68 -18.34
C ASP A 112 10.78 19.27 -18.93
N ILE A 113 11.86 18.48 -18.92
CA ILE A 113 11.88 17.09 -19.39
C ILE A 113 11.16 16.19 -18.39
N THR A 114 11.46 16.36 -17.10
CA THR A 114 10.78 15.61 -16.03
C THR A 114 9.29 15.96 -15.97
N ALA A 115 8.91 17.23 -16.16
CA ALA A 115 7.52 17.64 -16.30
C ALA A 115 6.85 17.00 -17.52
N SER A 116 7.51 17.00 -18.68
CA SER A 116 6.98 16.41 -19.91
C SER A 116 6.76 14.89 -19.80
N TYR A 117 7.70 14.17 -19.17
CA TYR A 117 7.58 12.74 -18.83
C TYR A 117 6.38 12.46 -17.90
N MET A 118 6.14 13.35 -16.93
CA MET A 118 5.01 13.23 -16.01
C MET A 118 3.66 13.57 -16.68
N VAL A 119 3.63 14.59 -17.53
CA VAL A 119 2.44 14.95 -18.32
C VAL A 119 2.08 13.85 -19.31
N SER A 120 3.06 13.23 -19.99
CA SER A 120 2.79 12.14 -20.92
C SER A 120 2.10 10.95 -20.23
N TRP A 121 2.50 10.61 -18.99
CA TRP A 121 1.80 9.60 -18.18
C TRP A 121 0.33 9.95 -17.92
N ILE A 122 0.04 11.19 -17.52
CA ILE A 122 -1.33 11.67 -17.23
C ILE A 122 -2.19 11.66 -18.51
N LEU A 123 -1.66 12.18 -19.61
CA LEU A 123 -2.34 12.20 -20.91
C LEU A 123 -2.60 10.77 -21.41
N GLY A 124 -1.63 9.88 -21.26
CA GLY A 124 -1.77 8.47 -21.60
C GLY A 124 -2.81 7.73 -20.77
N ALA A 125 -2.92 8.05 -19.47
CA ALA A 125 -3.97 7.54 -18.59
C ALA A 125 -5.37 7.84 -19.15
N LYS A 126 -5.60 9.10 -19.56
CA LYS A 126 -6.88 9.52 -20.15
C LYS A 126 -7.09 8.95 -21.54
N GLN A 127 -6.11 9.09 -22.43
CA GLN A 127 -6.23 8.73 -23.85
C GLN A 127 -6.41 7.22 -24.09
N TYR A 128 -5.71 6.36 -23.34
CA TYR A 128 -5.68 4.92 -23.59
C TYR A 128 -6.53 4.09 -22.62
N HIS A 129 -6.91 4.64 -21.46
CA HIS A 129 -7.65 3.91 -20.42
C HIS A 129 -8.92 4.61 -19.92
N ASP A 130 -9.23 5.82 -20.41
CA ASP A 130 -10.29 6.71 -19.90
C ASP A 130 -10.20 6.95 -18.39
N LEU A 131 -8.98 7.14 -17.89
CA LEU A 131 -8.69 7.43 -16.48
C LEU A 131 -8.38 8.91 -16.30
N ASP A 132 -9.26 9.62 -15.60
CA ASP A 132 -8.96 10.95 -15.05
C ASP A 132 -8.13 10.78 -13.77
N ILE A 133 -6.94 11.38 -13.74
CA ILE A 133 -6.03 11.38 -12.59
C ILE A 133 -6.29 12.65 -11.76
N ASP A 134 -6.77 12.49 -10.54
CA ASP A 134 -7.17 13.63 -9.69
C ASP A 134 -5.96 14.41 -9.15
N TYR A 135 -4.88 13.71 -8.77
CA TYR A 135 -3.69 14.34 -8.19
C TYR A 135 -2.37 13.68 -8.63
N VAL A 136 -1.31 14.49 -8.69
CA VAL A 136 0.07 14.03 -8.98
C VAL A 136 1.08 14.65 -8.02
N GLY A 137 2.13 13.87 -7.71
CA GLY A 137 3.24 14.33 -6.87
C GLY A 137 4.22 15.27 -7.57
N HIS A 138 4.77 16.20 -6.78
CA HIS A 138 6.00 16.99 -7.06
C HIS A 138 6.01 18.04 -8.20
N LEU A 139 5.17 17.98 -9.23
CA LEU A 139 5.31 18.85 -10.42
C LEU A 139 4.05 19.65 -10.77
N ASN A 140 4.29 20.86 -11.31
CA ASN A 140 3.26 21.82 -11.71
C ASN A 140 2.98 21.75 -13.22
N CYS A 141 1.72 21.50 -13.59
CA CYS A 141 1.24 21.47 -14.96
C CYS A 141 -0.17 22.09 -14.99
N ASP A 142 -0.45 22.96 -15.96
CA ASP A 142 -1.57 23.90 -15.91
C ASP A 142 -2.97 23.26 -15.70
N GLN A 143 -3.65 23.71 -14.65
CA GLN A 143 -5.11 23.69 -14.39
C GLN A 143 -5.89 22.36 -14.48
N LEU A 144 -5.27 21.23 -14.83
CA LEU A 144 -5.97 19.95 -15.06
C LEU A 144 -5.89 18.96 -13.90
N VAL A 145 -4.88 19.04 -13.03
CA VAL A 145 -4.60 18.05 -11.96
C VAL A 145 -4.15 18.76 -10.68
N GLY A 146 -4.59 18.29 -9.51
CA GLY A 146 -4.17 18.86 -8.23
C GLY A 146 -2.73 18.48 -7.86
N ILE A 147 -1.88 19.47 -7.56
CA ILE A 147 -0.50 19.24 -7.13
C ILE A 147 -0.46 18.96 -5.64
N ILE A 148 0.21 17.87 -5.27
CA ILE A 148 0.29 17.45 -3.88
C ILE A 148 1.75 17.16 -3.50
N ALA A 149 2.23 17.72 -2.39
CA ALA A 149 3.67 17.73 -2.05
C ALA A 149 3.92 17.55 -0.54
N ALA A 150 5.01 16.93 -0.07
CA ALA A 150 6.17 16.45 -0.84
C ALA A 150 6.37 14.92 -0.76
N ASP A 151 5.41 14.14 -0.24
CA ASP A 151 5.57 12.68 -0.03
C ASP A 151 6.89 12.36 0.73
N GLY A 152 7.07 13.01 1.88
CA GLY A 152 8.26 12.87 2.71
C GLY A 152 8.03 13.44 4.11
N ASP A 153 9.00 14.22 4.62
CA ASP A 153 8.83 14.98 5.87
C ASP A 153 8.03 16.27 5.64
N TRP A 154 7.61 16.95 6.72
CA TRP A 154 6.82 18.19 6.67
C TRP A 154 7.57 19.42 6.14
N ASP A 155 8.87 19.30 5.80
CA ASP A 155 9.80 20.41 5.52
C ASP A 155 9.37 21.34 4.39
N ILE A 156 8.59 20.85 3.41
CA ILE A 156 8.02 21.67 2.32
C ILE A 156 7.19 22.86 2.85
N SER A 157 6.59 22.69 4.03
CA SER A 157 5.79 23.73 4.70
C SER A 157 6.63 24.98 5.03
N ASN A 158 7.93 24.81 5.32
CA ASN A 158 8.83 25.92 5.60
C ASN A 158 9.01 26.81 4.37
N ALA A 159 9.14 26.20 3.19
CA ALA A 159 9.23 26.93 1.92
C ALA A 159 7.89 27.58 1.56
N MET A 160 6.76 26.86 1.69
CA MET A 160 5.42 27.38 1.39
C MET A 160 5.03 28.60 2.26
N VAL A 161 5.46 28.66 3.52
CA VAL A 161 5.20 29.84 4.37
C VAL A 161 5.96 31.09 3.90
N VAL A 162 7.06 30.93 3.17
CA VAL A 162 7.92 32.03 2.68
C VAL A 162 7.66 32.38 1.21
N ASP A 163 7.25 31.40 0.40
CA ASP A 163 6.98 31.55 -1.03
C ASP A 163 5.47 31.40 -1.35
N PRO A 164 4.75 32.53 -1.59
CA PRO A 164 3.34 32.49 -1.97
C PRO A 164 3.06 31.82 -3.32
N TYR A 165 4.02 31.79 -4.25
CA TYR A 165 3.84 31.12 -5.54
C TYR A 165 3.84 29.60 -5.35
N LEU A 166 4.83 29.07 -4.61
CA LEU A 166 4.85 27.66 -4.21
C LEU A 166 3.62 27.29 -3.38
N ASN A 167 3.22 28.13 -2.41
CA ASN A 167 2.01 27.88 -1.62
C ASN A 167 0.74 27.89 -2.47
N ASN A 168 0.64 28.72 -3.51
CA ASN A 168 -0.51 28.73 -4.39
C ASN A 168 -0.55 27.49 -5.30
N ALA A 169 0.60 27.00 -5.77
CA ALA A 169 0.71 25.80 -6.59
C ALA A 169 0.30 24.52 -5.84
N VAL A 170 0.76 24.34 -4.60
CA VAL A 170 0.46 23.11 -3.81
C VAL A 170 -0.96 23.15 -3.25
N GLU A 171 -1.81 22.17 -3.58
CA GLU A 171 -3.16 22.04 -3.02
C GLU A 171 -3.16 21.33 -1.65
N VAL A 172 -2.35 20.27 -1.52
CA VAL A 172 -2.29 19.42 -0.32
C VAL A 172 -0.85 19.26 0.15
N VAL A 173 -0.62 19.54 1.44
CA VAL A 173 0.64 19.24 2.13
C VAL A 173 0.58 17.82 2.67
N ARG A 174 1.63 17.05 2.43
CA ARG A 174 1.64 15.60 2.61
C ARG A 174 2.91 15.13 3.27
N ALA A 175 2.76 14.26 4.26
CA ALA A 175 3.86 13.64 4.98
C ALA A 175 3.69 12.13 5.10
N HIS A 176 4.82 11.45 5.34
CA HIS A 176 4.96 10.01 5.49
C HIS A 176 5.15 9.62 6.95
N TYR A 177 4.47 8.55 7.38
CA TYR A 177 4.52 8.00 8.75
C TYR A 177 4.51 9.09 9.85
N PRO A 178 3.61 10.08 9.79
CA PRO A 178 3.67 11.30 10.60
C PRO A 178 3.43 11.05 12.09
N GLY A 179 3.13 9.82 12.52
CA GLY A 179 2.94 9.47 13.93
C GLY A 179 1.80 10.23 14.58
N THR A 180 0.76 10.57 13.83
CA THR A 180 -0.35 11.45 14.23
C THR A 180 0.06 12.90 14.56
N THR A 181 1.31 13.31 14.27
CA THR A 181 1.78 14.70 14.49
C THR A 181 1.96 15.49 13.17
N THR A 182 2.20 16.79 13.29
CA THR A 182 2.54 17.73 12.20
C THR A 182 3.33 18.91 12.79
N VAL A 183 3.83 19.80 11.94
CA VAL A 183 4.59 21.00 12.33
C VAL A 183 3.74 22.27 12.28
N MET A 184 4.16 23.32 12.99
CA MET A 184 3.41 24.58 13.02
C MET A 184 3.32 25.24 11.65
N GLU A 185 4.33 25.05 10.81
CA GLU A 185 4.44 25.62 9.48
C GLU A 185 3.42 24.99 8.53
N ALA A 186 3.16 23.69 8.64
CA ALA A 186 2.11 23.00 7.90
C ALA A 186 0.74 23.60 8.22
N LEU A 187 0.45 23.86 9.50
CA LEU A 187 -0.79 24.52 9.94
C LEU A 187 -0.89 25.97 9.43
N LYS A 188 0.23 26.71 9.37
CA LYS A 188 0.27 28.09 8.83
C LYS A 188 -0.06 28.16 7.33
N THR A 189 0.18 27.10 6.55
CA THR A 189 -0.18 27.08 5.10
C THR A 189 -1.68 27.17 4.85
N GLN A 190 -2.51 26.80 5.83
CA GLN A 190 -3.97 26.65 5.71
C GLN A 190 -4.42 25.64 4.62
N LYS A 191 -3.53 24.77 4.16
CA LYS A 191 -3.81 23.71 3.18
C LYS A 191 -4.41 22.47 3.85
N LYS A 192 -4.98 21.59 3.02
CA LYS A 192 -5.31 20.21 3.43
C LYS A 192 -4.01 19.52 3.85
N LEU A 193 -4.01 18.82 4.98
CA LEU A 193 -2.89 18.00 5.43
C LEU A 193 -3.27 16.52 5.28
N TRP A 194 -2.45 15.70 4.62
CA TRP A 194 -2.67 14.25 4.53
C TRP A 194 -1.46 13.47 5.05
N SER A 195 -1.74 12.34 5.71
CA SER A 195 -0.76 11.25 5.84
C SER A 195 -0.79 10.48 4.52
N SER A 196 0.12 10.78 3.60
CA SER A 196 0.08 10.27 2.23
C SER A 196 0.75 8.92 2.05
N GLU A 197 1.35 8.43 3.12
CA GLU A 197 1.87 7.09 3.29
C GLU A 197 1.95 6.80 4.80
N ASP A 198 1.27 5.75 5.23
CA ASP A 198 1.18 5.34 6.63
C ASP A 198 1.02 3.81 6.70
N TYR A 199 0.73 3.27 7.88
CA TYR A 199 0.55 1.82 8.11
C TYR A 199 1.87 1.01 8.01
N SER A 200 2.24 0.48 6.84
CA SER A 200 3.44 -0.36 6.63
C SER A 200 3.65 -1.43 7.72
N THR A 201 2.59 -2.09 8.16
CA THR A 201 2.66 -3.00 9.33
C THR A 201 2.00 -4.34 8.99
N PHE A 202 2.55 -5.42 9.54
CA PHE A 202 2.10 -6.78 9.26
C PHE A 202 0.59 -6.94 9.53
N ASN A 203 -0.14 -7.54 8.60
CA ASN A 203 -1.60 -7.45 8.55
C ASN A 203 -2.39 -8.37 9.51
N ASP A 204 -1.82 -8.68 10.67
CA ASP A 204 -2.53 -9.36 11.75
C ASP A 204 -3.44 -8.40 12.55
N GLU A 205 -3.94 -8.84 13.71
CA GLU A 205 -4.71 -8.02 14.64
C GLU A 205 -3.95 -6.80 15.21
N VAL A 206 -2.61 -6.85 15.33
CA VAL A 206 -1.79 -5.71 15.78
C VAL A 206 -1.70 -4.66 14.69
N GLY A 207 -1.49 -5.08 13.44
CA GLY A 207 -1.59 -4.20 12.26
C GLY A 207 -2.97 -3.55 12.16
N GLY A 208 -4.05 -4.33 12.23
CA GLY A 208 -5.41 -3.80 12.24
C GLY A 208 -5.69 -2.81 13.37
N GLY A 209 -5.08 -3.02 14.53
CA GLY A 209 -5.11 -2.10 15.66
C GLY A 209 -4.33 -0.81 15.41
N CYS A 210 -3.12 -0.90 14.87
CA CYS A 210 -2.34 0.25 14.39
C CYS A 210 -3.19 1.09 13.42
N TRP A 211 -3.76 0.46 12.40
CA TRP A 211 -4.56 1.13 11.37
C TRP A 211 -5.82 1.80 11.94
N ALA A 212 -6.58 1.10 12.78
CA ALA A 212 -7.77 1.65 13.44
C ALA A 212 -7.43 2.87 14.31
N ARG A 213 -6.30 2.83 15.03
CA ARG A 213 -5.85 3.93 15.88
C ARG A 213 -5.47 5.16 15.07
N ILE A 214 -4.63 5.02 14.04
CA ILE A 214 -4.13 6.18 13.28
C ILE A 214 -5.19 6.80 12.36
N LEU A 215 -6.15 6.02 11.84
CA LEU A 215 -7.29 6.54 11.07
C LEU A 215 -8.07 7.61 11.84
N ASN A 216 -8.32 7.41 13.14
CA ASN A 216 -8.92 8.44 13.99
C ASN A 216 -7.89 9.52 14.37
N GLN A 217 -6.74 9.09 14.91
CA GLN A 217 -5.83 9.99 15.62
C GLN A 217 -5.07 10.95 14.69
N ASN A 218 -4.88 10.62 13.41
CA ASN A 218 -4.31 11.54 12.42
C ASN A 218 -5.15 12.83 12.29
N TYR A 219 -6.49 12.72 12.34
CA TYR A 219 -7.36 13.90 12.40
C TYR A 219 -7.44 14.51 13.80
N VAL A 220 -7.71 13.70 14.84
CA VAL A 220 -7.91 14.19 16.22
C VAL A 220 -6.72 15.00 16.73
N ASN A 221 -5.50 14.57 16.43
CA ASN A 221 -4.30 15.20 16.98
C ASN A 221 -3.88 16.43 16.17
N ARG A 222 -3.97 16.37 14.83
CA ARG A 222 -3.34 17.33 13.90
C ARG A 222 -4.07 17.56 12.57
N LEU A 223 -5.39 17.36 12.53
CA LEU A 223 -6.27 17.77 11.43
C LEU A 223 -5.96 17.13 10.06
N MET A 224 -5.25 15.98 10.02
CA MET A 224 -5.00 15.30 8.76
C MET A 224 -6.30 14.69 8.20
N THR A 225 -6.71 15.13 7.01
CA THR A 225 -8.04 14.81 6.44
C THR A 225 -8.07 13.57 5.55
N ALA A 226 -6.92 12.97 5.27
CA ALA A 226 -6.80 11.64 4.67
C ALA A 226 -5.58 10.91 5.22
N THR A 227 -5.65 9.58 5.25
CA THR A 227 -4.55 8.67 5.57
C THR A 227 -4.52 7.57 4.52
N ILE A 228 -3.36 7.35 3.87
CA ILE A 228 -3.19 6.38 2.80
C ILE A 228 -2.27 5.26 3.28
N SER A 229 -2.78 4.03 3.34
CA SER A 229 -2.02 2.85 3.74
C SER A 229 -1.02 2.45 2.65
N TRP A 230 0.27 2.32 3.00
CA TRP A 230 1.14 1.43 2.25
C TRP A 230 1.14 0.04 2.91
N ASN A 231 0.80 -1.06 2.23
CA ASN A 231 0.31 -1.17 0.84
C ASN A 231 -1.17 -1.62 0.73
N LEU A 232 -1.68 -1.59 -0.50
CA LEU A 232 -3.07 -1.93 -0.83
C LEU A 232 -3.38 -3.40 -0.51
N VAL A 233 -2.51 -4.30 -0.96
CA VAL A 233 -2.64 -5.75 -0.84
C VAL A 233 -1.25 -6.36 -0.94
N ALA A 234 -0.98 -7.36 -0.10
CA ALA A 234 0.24 -8.14 -0.16
C ALA A 234 0.12 -9.20 -1.26
N SER A 235 0.47 -8.80 -2.49
CA SER A 235 0.58 -9.66 -3.68
C SER A 235 2.02 -9.67 -4.20
N TYR A 236 2.94 -9.92 -3.29
CA TYR A 236 4.38 -10.14 -3.46
C TYR A 236 4.78 -11.24 -2.47
N TYR A 237 5.95 -11.85 -2.64
CA TYR A 237 6.37 -12.99 -1.81
C TYR A 237 6.67 -12.56 -0.35
N GLU A 238 6.15 -13.28 0.66
CA GLU A 238 6.36 -13.02 2.10
C GLU A 238 7.84 -12.84 2.52
N ASP A 239 8.82 -13.47 1.84
CA ASP A 239 10.26 -13.33 2.14
C ASP A 239 10.91 -12.03 1.59
N LEU A 240 10.18 -11.21 0.85
CA LEU A 240 10.62 -9.87 0.46
C LEU A 240 10.55 -8.90 1.67
N PRO A 241 11.20 -7.72 1.59
CA PRO A 241 11.03 -6.69 2.62
C PRO A 241 9.55 -6.43 2.92
N PHE A 242 9.20 -6.25 4.20
CA PHE A 242 7.83 -5.90 4.61
C PHE A 242 6.75 -6.90 4.13
N GLY A 243 7.11 -8.19 4.02
CA GLY A 243 6.18 -9.27 3.72
C GLY A 243 4.87 -9.19 4.52
N ARG A 244 3.75 -9.11 3.80
CA ARG A 244 2.38 -8.97 4.33
C ARG A 244 2.05 -7.65 5.05
N ASP A 245 2.73 -6.55 4.72
CA ASP A 245 2.38 -5.20 5.19
C ASP A 245 1.26 -4.51 4.35
N GLY A 246 0.36 -5.29 3.73
CA GLY A 246 -0.77 -4.81 2.94
C GLY A 246 -2.12 -4.98 3.64
N LEU A 247 -3.16 -4.21 3.27
CA LEU A 247 -4.47 -4.29 3.97
C LEU A 247 -5.10 -5.71 3.99
N MET A 248 -4.77 -6.54 2.99
CA MET A 248 -5.08 -7.97 2.93
C MET A 248 -3.96 -8.75 2.22
N THR A 249 -4.01 -10.09 2.23
CA THR A 249 -2.97 -10.96 1.64
C THR A 249 -3.51 -11.72 0.43
N ALA A 250 -2.78 -11.69 -0.69
CA ALA A 250 -3.10 -12.41 -1.93
C ALA A 250 -1.82 -12.71 -2.73
N GLU A 251 -0.96 -13.56 -2.15
CA GLU A 251 0.36 -13.93 -2.69
C GLU A 251 0.42 -15.31 -3.37
N GLU A 252 -0.71 -16.03 -3.47
CA GLU A 252 -0.81 -17.38 -4.04
C GLU A 252 -1.71 -17.50 -5.30
N PRO A 253 -1.34 -16.89 -6.45
CA PRO A 253 -2.16 -16.94 -7.66
C PRO A 253 -2.37 -18.37 -8.22
N TRP A 254 -1.44 -19.29 -7.95
CA TRP A 254 -1.46 -20.69 -8.38
C TRP A 254 -2.42 -21.59 -7.57
N THR A 255 -2.77 -21.22 -6.33
CA THR A 255 -3.83 -21.91 -5.55
C THR A 255 -5.16 -21.16 -5.61
N GLY A 256 -5.12 -19.84 -5.84
CA GLY A 256 -6.26 -18.94 -5.67
C GLY A 256 -6.54 -18.58 -4.21
N ASN A 257 -5.70 -18.99 -3.26
CA ASN A 257 -5.83 -18.65 -1.85
C ASN A 257 -5.62 -17.14 -1.62
N TYR A 258 -6.45 -16.52 -0.80
CA TYR A 258 -6.28 -15.15 -0.33
C TYR A 258 -6.89 -15.00 1.07
N VAL A 259 -6.40 -14.05 1.86
CA VAL A 259 -6.84 -13.85 3.25
C VAL A 259 -7.34 -12.42 3.42
N VAL A 260 -8.62 -12.29 3.81
CA VAL A 260 -9.26 -10.99 4.09
C VAL A 260 -8.95 -10.58 5.53
N GLU A 261 -7.92 -9.76 5.68
CA GLU A 261 -7.31 -9.52 6.98
C GLU A 261 -8.00 -8.44 7.83
N SER A 262 -7.52 -8.25 9.06
CA SER A 262 -8.11 -7.30 10.01
C SER A 262 -8.12 -5.83 9.52
N PRO A 263 -7.12 -5.32 8.77
CA PRO A 263 -7.12 -3.92 8.29
C PRO A 263 -8.24 -3.59 7.29
N ILE A 264 -8.71 -4.55 6.48
CA ILE A 264 -9.90 -4.37 5.61
C ILE A 264 -11.09 -3.89 6.43
N TRP A 265 -11.31 -4.50 7.59
CA TRP A 265 -12.45 -4.23 8.46
C TRP A 265 -12.22 -3.02 9.37
N SER A 266 -10.98 -2.71 9.75
CA SER A 266 -10.62 -1.41 10.34
C SER A 266 -10.93 -0.27 9.38
N THR A 267 -10.61 -0.44 8.10
CA THR A 267 -10.91 0.55 7.03
C THR A 267 -12.41 0.75 6.85
N ALA A 268 -13.18 -0.35 6.79
CA ALA A 268 -14.63 -0.35 6.57
C ALA A 268 -15.42 0.49 7.61
N HIS A 269 -14.95 0.56 8.86
CA HIS A 269 -15.55 1.39 9.93
C HIS A 269 -15.55 2.89 9.62
N THR A 270 -14.66 3.34 8.73
CA THR A 270 -14.65 4.73 8.24
C THR A 270 -15.25 4.82 6.85
N THR A 271 -14.81 3.99 5.90
CA THR A 271 -15.10 4.17 4.48
C THR A 271 -16.51 3.80 4.04
N GLN A 272 -17.20 2.89 4.74
CA GLN A 272 -18.60 2.57 4.43
C GLN A 272 -19.59 3.61 4.99
N PHE A 273 -19.15 4.44 5.94
CA PHE A 273 -20.00 5.40 6.66
C PHE A 273 -19.56 6.87 6.46
N SER A 274 -18.59 7.13 5.59
CA SER A 274 -18.17 8.47 5.19
C SER A 274 -17.85 8.47 3.70
N GLN A 275 -17.76 9.64 3.08
CA GLN A 275 -17.32 9.82 1.69
C GLN A 275 -16.46 11.09 1.59
N SER A 276 -15.68 11.20 0.51
CA SER A 276 -14.99 12.45 0.17
C SER A 276 -16.00 13.62 0.11
N GLY A 277 -15.61 14.77 0.66
CA GLY A 277 -16.48 15.95 0.83
C GLY A 277 -17.32 15.98 2.12
N TRP A 278 -17.35 14.92 2.93
CA TRP A 278 -17.89 15.00 4.29
C TRP A 278 -17.00 15.87 5.18
N THR A 279 -17.61 16.50 6.18
CA THR A 279 -16.91 17.41 7.11
C THR A 279 -16.88 16.81 8.51
N TYR A 280 -15.70 16.81 9.14
CA TYR A 280 -15.56 16.49 10.56
C TYR A 280 -16.22 17.55 11.44
N LEU A 281 -16.88 17.13 12.51
CA LEU A 281 -17.37 18.04 13.54
C LEU A 281 -16.19 18.64 14.34
N GLN A 282 -16.37 19.83 14.90
CA GLN A 282 -15.39 20.41 15.83
C GLN A 282 -15.28 19.62 17.15
N THR A 283 -16.29 18.81 17.47
CA THR A 283 -16.34 17.96 18.67
C THR A 283 -15.78 16.56 18.38
N VAL A 284 -14.46 16.48 18.22
CA VAL A 284 -13.68 15.23 18.18
C VAL A 284 -12.65 15.25 19.31
N GLY A 285 -12.10 14.09 19.69
CA GLY A 285 -11.13 14.09 20.79
C GLY A 285 -10.68 12.71 21.27
N HIS A 286 -9.86 12.75 22.32
CA HIS A 286 -9.49 11.58 23.11
C HIS A 286 -10.57 11.25 24.15
N LEU A 287 -10.64 9.97 24.51
CA LEU A 287 -11.48 9.48 25.60
C LEU A 287 -10.74 9.60 26.94
N ALA A 288 -11.49 9.76 28.04
CA ALA A 288 -10.93 10.07 29.35
C ALA A 288 -9.91 9.04 29.86
N HIS A 289 -10.13 7.75 29.58
CA HIS A 289 -9.23 6.66 29.97
C HIS A 289 -8.58 5.96 28.75
N GLY A 290 -8.25 6.73 27.70
CA GLY A 290 -7.54 6.25 26.52
C GLY A 290 -8.44 5.78 25.37
N GLY A 291 -7.92 5.83 24.15
CA GLY A 291 -8.71 5.74 22.91
C GLY A 291 -9.20 7.12 22.43
N SER A 292 -9.82 7.16 21.25
CA SER A 292 -10.26 8.40 20.61
C SER A 292 -11.56 8.23 19.82
N TYR A 293 -12.20 9.35 19.51
CA TYR A 293 -13.41 9.39 18.68
C TYR A 293 -13.37 10.53 17.67
N VAL A 294 -13.91 10.26 16.49
CA VAL A 294 -14.22 11.25 15.45
C VAL A 294 -15.70 11.21 15.10
N ALA A 295 -16.22 12.34 14.63
CA ALA A 295 -17.58 12.46 14.13
C ALA A 295 -17.59 13.26 12.82
N LEU A 296 -18.33 12.77 11.83
CA LEU A 296 -18.44 13.36 10.49
C LEU A 296 -19.91 13.54 10.09
N THR A 297 -20.18 14.54 9.26
CA THR A 297 -21.49 14.78 8.64
C THR A 297 -21.36 15.16 7.17
N ASP A 298 -22.39 14.85 6.40
CA ASP A 298 -22.57 15.29 5.01
C ASP A 298 -23.25 16.67 4.88
N SER A 299 -23.56 17.31 6.03
CA SER A 299 -24.34 18.54 6.13
C SER A 299 -25.79 18.45 5.60
N LYS A 300 -26.29 17.23 5.33
CA LYS A 300 -27.68 16.96 4.88
C LYS A 300 -28.49 16.19 5.94
N GLY A 301 -27.88 15.89 7.08
CA GLY A 301 -28.52 15.26 8.24
C GLY A 301 -27.95 13.91 8.63
N ASN A 302 -27.02 13.35 7.84
CA ASN A 302 -26.32 12.12 8.22
C ASN A 302 -25.21 12.43 9.24
N LEU A 303 -25.01 11.50 10.17
CA LEU A 303 -23.98 11.55 11.20
C LEU A 303 -23.30 10.18 11.29
N THR A 304 -21.98 10.20 11.25
CA THR A 304 -21.14 9.03 11.49
C THR A 304 -20.23 9.32 12.66
N VAL A 305 -20.10 8.38 13.60
CA VAL A 305 -19.20 8.47 14.75
C VAL A 305 -18.34 7.21 14.77
N VAL A 306 -17.02 7.38 14.69
CA VAL A 306 -16.05 6.28 14.72
C VAL A 306 -15.25 6.37 16.01
N ILE A 307 -15.24 5.30 16.81
CA ILE A 307 -14.64 5.24 18.13
C ILE A 307 -13.63 4.11 18.15
N GLU A 308 -12.42 4.38 18.63
CA GLU A 308 -11.38 3.38 18.85
C GLU A 308 -10.88 3.42 20.31
N THR A 309 -10.57 2.23 20.84
CA THR A 309 -9.97 2.05 22.17
C THR A 309 -8.78 1.09 22.06
N MET A 310 -7.92 1.33 21.08
CA MET A 310 -6.75 0.50 20.80
C MET A 310 -5.72 0.65 21.93
N ASN A 311 -5.17 -0.47 22.40
CA ASN A 311 -4.21 -0.52 23.49
C ASN A 311 -2.76 -0.68 22.96
N ASP A 312 -1.86 -1.15 23.82
CA ASP A 312 -0.49 -1.56 23.50
C ASP A 312 -0.37 -2.57 22.34
N HIS A 313 -1.44 -3.28 21.97
CA HIS A 313 -1.50 -4.16 20.81
C HIS A 313 -1.88 -3.39 19.52
N SER A 314 -1.36 -2.18 19.34
CA SER A 314 -1.59 -1.33 18.16
C SER A 314 -0.32 -0.62 17.66
N VAL A 315 0.83 -1.24 17.90
CA VAL A 315 2.15 -0.73 17.48
C VAL A 315 2.22 -0.77 15.95
N CYS A 316 2.43 0.39 15.34
CA CYS A 316 2.83 0.49 13.94
C CYS A 316 4.36 0.34 13.84
N ILE A 317 4.90 -0.08 12.69
CA ILE A 317 6.35 -0.15 12.50
C ILE A 317 7.03 1.22 12.67
N ARG A 318 6.32 2.31 12.34
CA ARG A 318 6.81 3.70 12.35
C ARG A 318 5.69 4.67 12.78
N PRO A 319 6.03 5.73 13.54
CA PRO A 319 7.16 5.79 14.47
C PRO A 319 6.91 4.87 15.69
N PRO A 320 7.91 4.68 16.57
CA PRO A 320 7.72 3.94 17.82
C PRO A 320 6.58 4.53 18.66
N LEU A 321 5.66 3.65 19.11
CA LEU A 321 4.51 4.03 19.93
C LEU A 321 4.96 4.22 21.39
N LEU A 322 4.83 5.44 21.91
CA LEU A 322 5.11 5.73 23.32
C LEU A 322 4.11 5.00 24.24
N PRO A 323 4.51 4.54 25.44
CA PRO A 323 3.60 3.88 26.36
C PRO A 323 2.41 4.77 26.76
N PHE A 324 1.21 4.20 26.68
CA PHE A 324 -0.04 4.80 27.12
C PHE A 324 -0.92 3.73 27.76
N ASN A 325 -1.92 4.13 28.53
CA ASN A 325 -2.82 3.20 29.21
C ASN A 325 -4.25 3.34 28.68
N VAL A 326 -4.95 2.21 28.55
CA VAL A 326 -6.37 2.16 28.18
C VAL A 326 -7.08 1.29 29.20
N THR A 327 -8.05 1.86 29.92
CA THR A 327 -8.82 1.14 30.94
C THR A 327 -10.32 1.15 30.61
N PRO A 328 -11.10 0.19 31.13
CA PRO A 328 -12.55 0.19 30.96
C PRO A 328 -13.17 1.51 31.42
N GLN A 329 -14.04 2.08 30.59
CA GLN A 329 -14.69 3.37 30.82
C GLN A 329 -16.08 3.39 30.18
N ASN A 330 -16.99 4.14 30.79
CA ASN A 330 -18.29 4.44 30.19
C ASN A 330 -18.21 5.79 29.48
N VAL A 331 -18.57 5.83 28.20
CA VAL A 331 -18.56 7.05 27.39
C VAL A 331 -20.01 7.45 27.06
N THR A 332 -20.36 8.71 27.33
CA THR A 332 -21.71 9.24 27.08
C THR A 332 -21.63 10.37 26.07
N PHE A 333 -22.18 10.15 24.87
CA PHE A 333 -22.32 11.18 23.85
C PHE A 333 -23.68 11.90 23.97
N GLN A 334 -23.68 13.22 23.87
CA GLN A 334 -24.90 14.04 23.83
C GLN A 334 -24.99 14.75 22.49
N LEU A 335 -25.96 14.36 21.66
CA LEU A 335 -26.22 15.01 20.37
C LEU A 335 -26.88 16.38 20.61
N LYS A 336 -26.30 17.44 20.05
CA LYS A 336 -26.74 18.84 20.21
C LYS A 336 -26.81 19.53 18.84
N GLY A 337 -27.50 20.67 18.75
CA GLY A 337 -27.66 21.40 17.50
C GLY A 337 -28.48 20.62 16.47
N SER A 338 -28.11 20.72 15.19
CA SER A 338 -28.84 20.11 14.05
C SER A 338 -28.97 18.58 14.15
N ILE A 339 -28.01 17.90 14.78
CA ILE A 339 -27.99 16.44 14.96
C ILE A 339 -28.78 15.94 16.19
N ALA A 340 -29.34 16.83 17.02
CA ALA A 340 -30.20 16.44 18.16
C ALA A 340 -31.57 15.86 17.74
N SER A 341 -31.92 15.96 16.46
CA SER A 341 -33.11 15.38 15.85
C SER A 341 -32.99 13.87 15.60
N ILE A 342 -31.77 13.32 15.58
CA ILE A 342 -31.52 11.89 15.34
C ILE A 342 -32.19 11.05 16.44
N ARG A 343 -32.85 9.96 16.04
CA ARG A 343 -33.60 9.04 16.93
C ARG A 343 -33.09 7.61 16.93
N GLU A 344 -32.29 7.24 15.94
CA GLU A 344 -31.73 5.90 15.78
C GLU A 344 -30.32 6.03 15.22
N LEU A 345 -29.37 5.24 15.74
CA LEU A 345 -28.06 5.03 15.15
C LEU A 345 -27.86 3.54 14.88
N GLN A 346 -27.49 3.19 13.64
CA GLN A 346 -27.01 1.85 13.32
C GLN A 346 -25.63 1.63 13.94
N VAL A 347 -25.34 0.41 14.39
CA VAL A 347 -24.08 0.10 15.11
C VAL A 347 -23.35 -1.07 14.46
N TRP A 348 -22.04 -0.91 14.28
CA TRP A 348 -21.10 -1.95 13.90
C TRP A 348 -19.97 -2.02 14.93
N GLN A 349 -19.42 -3.20 15.17
CA GLN A 349 -18.36 -3.41 16.14
C GLN A 349 -17.30 -4.38 15.61
N SER A 350 -16.04 -4.12 15.95
CA SER A 350 -14.93 -5.08 15.86
C SER A 350 -14.29 -5.26 17.24
N ARG A 351 -13.70 -6.42 17.47
CA ARG A 351 -12.90 -6.73 18.66
C ARG A 351 -11.71 -7.60 18.24
N PHE A 352 -10.51 -7.08 18.44
CA PHE A 352 -9.27 -7.84 18.29
C PHE A 352 -8.94 -8.48 19.66
N ASP A 353 -9.45 -9.68 19.90
CA ASP A 353 -9.31 -10.34 21.21
C ASP A 353 -7.99 -11.12 21.33
N PHE A 354 -6.94 -10.41 21.73
CA PHE A 354 -5.62 -10.98 21.97
C PHE A 354 -5.56 -11.99 23.14
N LYS A 355 -6.52 -11.94 24.08
CA LYS A 355 -6.53 -12.82 25.27
C LYS A 355 -7.19 -14.16 25.00
N THR A 356 -8.37 -14.16 24.37
CA THR A 356 -9.15 -15.37 24.09
C THR A 356 -8.93 -15.92 22.68
N LYS A 357 -8.26 -15.14 21.80
CA LYS A 357 -8.05 -15.45 20.37
C LYS A 357 -9.34 -15.71 19.59
N LYS A 358 -10.43 -15.06 20.02
CA LYS A 358 -11.74 -15.05 19.36
C LYS A 358 -12.09 -13.63 18.87
N PRO A 359 -11.35 -13.07 17.91
CA PRO A 359 -11.70 -11.79 17.34
C PRO A 359 -13.03 -11.89 16.57
N PHE A 360 -13.74 -10.78 16.48
CA PHE A 360 -14.80 -10.61 15.48
C PHE A 360 -14.61 -9.27 14.77
N ARG A 361 -14.90 -9.25 13.47
CA ARG A 361 -14.61 -8.14 12.57
C ARG A 361 -15.93 -7.67 11.96
N PHE A 362 -16.18 -6.35 11.97
CA PHE A 362 -17.29 -5.66 11.31
C PHE A 362 -18.72 -6.22 11.57
N LYS A 363 -18.99 -6.68 12.80
CA LYS A 363 -20.29 -7.25 13.17
C LYS A 363 -21.33 -6.13 13.36
N LYS A 364 -22.42 -6.16 12.57
CA LYS A 364 -23.59 -5.31 12.83
C LYS A 364 -24.28 -5.74 14.13
N LEU A 365 -24.64 -4.76 14.97
CA LEU A 365 -25.38 -4.93 16.22
C LEU A 365 -26.79 -4.32 16.09
N SER A 366 -27.61 -4.50 17.12
CA SER A 366 -28.90 -3.83 17.24
C SER A 366 -28.74 -2.30 17.22
N PRO A 367 -29.60 -1.55 16.53
CA PRO A 367 -29.56 -0.08 16.53
C PRO A 367 -29.73 0.51 17.92
N LEU A 368 -29.06 1.63 18.17
CA LEU A 368 -29.26 2.46 19.34
C LEU A 368 -30.46 3.38 19.10
N ASN A 369 -31.61 3.01 19.63
CA ASN A 369 -32.80 3.84 19.62
C ASN A 369 -32.77 4.80 20.80
N PHE A 370 -32.86 6.11 20.52
CA PHE A 370 -33.04 7.16 21.53
C PHE A 370 -34.52 7.28 21.95
N LEU A 371 -35.09 6.14 22.34
CA LEU A 371 -36.35 5.98 23.06
C LEU A 371 -36.02 5.59 24.50
N GLY A 372 -36.89 5.93 25.46
CA GLY A 372 -36.60 5.81 26.90
C GLY A 372 -35.96 4.48 27.30
N MET A 373 -34.79 4.56 27.94
CA MET A 373 -33.89 3.42 28.24
C MET A 373 -34.60 2.23 28.90
N SER A 374 -34.34 1.02 28.40
CA SER A 374 -34.40 -0.22 29.20
C SER A 374 -33.43 -1.28 28.67
N THR A 375 -33.11 -2.25 29.52
CA THR A 375 -31.86 -3.03 29.52
C THR A 375 -31.97 -4.48 29.03
N ARG A 376 -30.79 -5.14 28.89
CA ARG A 376 -30.49 -6.56 28.53
C ARG A 376 -30.25 -6.77 27.02
N GLY A 377 -29.20 -7.42 26.54
CA GLY A 377 -28.08 -8.11 27.21
C GLY A 377 -28.27 -9.63 27.22
N ASP A 378 -27.53 -10.36 26.37
CA ASP A 378 -27.27 -11.80 26.48
C ASP A 378 -26.08 -12.24 25.58
N HIS A 379 -25.42 -13.34 25.96
CA HIS A 379 -24.29 -14.02 25.26
C HIS A 379 -24.76 -15.29 24.53
N PHE A 380 -23.94 -15.92 23.66
CA PHE A 380 -23.78 -17.39 23.51
C PHE A 380 -22.78 -17.81 22.40
N GLY A 381 -22.09 -18.96 22.58
CA GLY A 381 -21.87 -19.99 21.54
C GLY A 381 -20.55 -20.06 20.73
N GLU A 382 -19.81 -21.19 20.84
CA GLU A 382 -18.75 -21.70 19.92
C GLU A 382 -19.29 -22.91 19.08
N PRO A 383 -18.50 -23.81 18.39
CA PRO A 383 -17.10 -23.81 17.86
C PRO A 383 -16.92 -24.38 16.40
N GLY A 384 -15.67 -24.36 15.87
CA GLY A 384 -15.15 -25.26 14.79
C GLY A 384 -15.21 -24.73 13.33
N VAL A 385 -14.39 -25.13 12.34
CA VAL A 385 -13.43 -26.28 12.21
C VAL A 385 -12.11 -25.84 11.44
N PRO A 386 -11.33 -26.60 10.60
CA PRO A 386 -9.86 -26.63 10.70
C PRO A 386 -9.05 -25.93 9.56
N LYS A 387 -7.71 -25.95 9.67
CA LYS A 387 -6.74 -25.42 8.67
C LYS A 387 -6.07 -26.51 7.81
N VAL A 388 -5.71 -26.16 6.58
CA VAL A 388 -4.67 -26.79 5.72
C VAL A 388 -3.89 -25.66 5.00
N LYS A 389 -2.59 -25.84 4.71
CA LYS A 389 -1.68 -24.84 4.08
C LYS A 389 -0.74 -25.57 3.09
N CYS A 390 -0.33 -24.96 1.96
CA CYS A 390 0.82 -25.43 1.15
C CYS A 390 1.27 -24.48 0.01
N LEU A 391 2.58 -24.53 -0.37
CA LEU A 391 3.26 -24.06 -1.63
C LEU A 391 3.57 -22.53 -1.77
N PRO A 392 4.44 -22.03 -2.71
CA PRO A 392 5.61 -22.54 -3.51
C PRO A 392 6.71 -21.45 -3.85
N PHE A 393 7.54 -21.68 -4.91
CA PHE A 393 8.56 -20.81 -5.57
C PHE A 393 7.95 -19.76 -6.59
N SER A 394 8.59 -18.72 -7.18
CA SER A 394 10.01 -18.28 -7.32
C SER A 394 10.23 -16.76 -7.58
N LEU A 395 11.38 -16.20 -7.17
CA LEU A 395 11.79 -14.78 -7.25
C LEU A 395 13.09 -14.55 -8.08
N ILE A 396 13.12 -13.48 -8.89
CA ILE A 396 14.32 -13.01 -9.62
C ILE A 396 15.18 -12.10 -8.72
N CYS A 397 16.50 -12.27 -8.73
CA CYS A 397 17.43 -11.46 -7.93
C CYS A 397 18.73 -11.18 -8.70
N PHE A 398 19.19 -9.92 -8.69
CA PHE A 398 20.52 -9.51 -9.14
C PHE A 398 21.49 -9.52 -7.95
N THR A 399 22.63 -10.20 -8.08
CA THR A 399 23.68 -10.21 -7.05
C THR A 399 25.05 -9.86 -7.63
N VAL A 400 25.84 -9.09 -6.89
CA VAL A 400 27.22 -8.77 -7.27
C VAL A 400 28.12 -9.94 -6.85
N GLY A 401 28.82 -10.55 -7.82
CA GLY A 401 29.70 -11.71 -7.62
C GLY A 401 30.95 -11.41 -6.79
N LYS A 402 30.79 -11.21 -5.47
CA LYS A 402 31.89 -10.98 -4.53
C LYS A 402 32.66 -12.25 -4.14
N THR A 403 32.07 -13.42 -4.37
CA THR A 403 32.65 -14.73 -4.08
C THR A 403 32.57 -15.58 -5.34
N VAL A 404 33.71 -16.09 -5.81
CA VAL A 404 33.78 -17.00 -6.97
C VAL A 404 33.85 -18.43 -6.46
N HIS A 405 32.82 -19.22 -6.79
CA HIS A 405 32.79 -20.65 -6.48
C HIS A 405 33.42 -21.51 -7.59
N ALA A 406 33.27 -21.10 -8.85
CA ALA A 406 33.93 -21.68 -10.02
C ALA A 406 34.06 -20.63 -11.13
N GLU A 407 35.15 -20.65 -11.89
CA GLU A 407 35.38 -19.82 -13.07
C GLU A 407 36.11 -20.61 -14.17
N GLY A 408 35.98 -20.19 -15.43
CA GLY A 408 36.62 -20.85 -16.57
C GLY A 408 36.06 -20.41 -17.92
N HIS A 409 36.63 -20.95 -19.00
CA HIS A 409 36.19 -20.65 -20.37
C HIS A 409 35.00 -21.52 -20.78
N SER A 410 33.87 -20.88 -21.13
CA SER A 410 32.64 -21.53 -21.59
C SER A 410 32.59 -21.78 -23.11
N GLY A 411 33.36 -21.02 -23.90
CA GLY A 411 33.25 -21.00 -25.36
C GLY A 411 31.98 -20.33 -25.92
N THR A 412 31.15 -19.72 -25.07
CA THR A 412 29.93 -18.99 -25.47
C THR A 412 30.25 -17.74 -26.27
N ARG A 413 29.32 -17.29 -27.10
CA ARG A 413 29.45 -16.07 -27.93
C ARG A 413 28.17 -15.24 -27.87
N ALA A 414 28.31 -13.92 -28.07
CA ALA A 414 27.16 -13.05 -28.26
C ALA A 414 26.33 -13.49 -29.49
N TYR A 415 25.02 -13.23 -29.43
CA TYR A 415 24.04 -13.57 -30.48
C TYR A 415 23.89 -15.08 -30.79
N GLY A 416 24.26 -15.96 -29.86
CA GLY A 416 24.01 -17.40 -29.91
C GLY A 416 23.08 -17.87 -28.80
N TRP A 417 22.17 -18.81 -29.10
CA TRP A 417 21.36 -19.47 -28.08
C TRP A 417 22.16 -20.56 -27.35
N HIS A 418 22.02 -20.58 -26.02
CA HIS A 418 22.68 -21.52 -25.13
C HIS A 418 21.70 -22.01 -24.06
N THR A 419 21.69 -23.31 -23.78
CA THR A 419 20.91 -23.91 -22.69
C THR A 419 21.80 -24.02 -21.46
N LEU A 420 21.49 -23.27 -20.41
CA LEU A 420 22.13 -23.41 -19.10
C LEU A 420 21.29 -24.33 -18.21
N SER A 421 21.94 -25.13 -17.38
CA SER A 421 21.28 -25.90 -16.32
C SER A 421 22.12 -25.87 -15.06
N LEU A 422 21.50 -25.54 -13.94
CA LEU A 422 22.12 -25.51 -12.62
C LEU A 422 21.39 -26.50 -11.71
N THR A 423 22.12 -27.50 -11.23
CA THR A 423 21.63 -28.42 -10.20
C THR A 423 22.35 -28.10 -8.89
N VAL A 424 21.57 -27.90 -7.82
CA VAL A 424 22.09 -27.76 -6.45
C VAL A 424 21.51 -28.91 -5.65
N GLU A 425 22.36 -29.79 -5.13
CA GLU A 425 21.92 -30.91 -4.30
C GLU A 425 22.00 -30.54 -2.81
N VAL A 426 21.08 -31.10 -2.03
CA VAL A 426 21.18 -31.00 -0.56
C VAL A 426 22.49 -31.66 -0.14
N TRP A 427 23.29 -30.96 0.67
CA TRP A 427 24.70 -31.25 1.02
C TRP A 427 25.75 -30.73 0.02
N GLU A 428 25.78 -29.40 -0.10
CA GLU A 428 26.92 -28.55 -0.49
C GLU A 428 27.43 -28.62 -1.94
N CYS A 429 27.02 -29.58 -2.76
CA CYS A 429 27.48 -29.67 -4.15
C CYS A 429 26.51 -29.04 -5.15
N ALA A 430 27.03 -28.14 -5.99
CA ALA A 430 26.36 -27.71 -7.22
C ALA A 430 27.08 -28.24 -8.48
N THR A 431 26.33 -28.32 -9.58
CA THR A 431 26.81 -28.68 -10.92
C THR A 431 26.18 -27.77 -11.97
N GLY A 432 27.01 -27.22 -12.86
CA GLY A 432 26.58 -26.38 -13.99
C GLY A 432 26.79 -27.09 -15.33
N LEU A 433 25.75 -27.09 -16.18
CA LEU A 433 25.79 -27.60 -17.55
C LEU A 433 25.60 -26.46 -18.56
N LEU A 434 26.26 -26.58 -19.71
CA LEU A 434 26.08 -25.76 -20.90
C LEU A 434 25.74 -26.68 -22.09
N ASN A 435 24.60 -26.46 -22.72
CA ASN A 435 24.06 -27.28 -23.81
C ASN A 435 23.99 -28.78 -23.47
N GLY A 436 23.69 -29.12 -22.21
CA GLY A 436 23.67 -30.49 -21.68
C GLY A 436 25.04 -31.08 -21.31
N TYR A 437 26.15 -30.42 -21.66
CA TYR A 437 27.50 -30.85 -21.31
C TYR A 437 27.98 -30.20 -20.00
N PRO A 438 28.70 -30.91 -19.12
CA PRO A 438 29.20 -30.31 -17.88
C PRO A 438 30.20 -29.18 -18.12
N LEU A 439 29.93 -28.02 -17.55
CA LEU A 439 30.86 -26.88 -17.49
C LEU A 439 31.71 -26.93 -16.21
N TRP A 440 31.09 -27.31 -15.09
CA TRP A 440 31.74 -27.55 -13.79
C TRP A 440 30.89 -28.51 -12.94
N LYS A 441 31.51 -29.21 -11.98
CA LYS A 441 30.87 -30.24 -11.14
C LYS A 441 31.36 -30.19 -9.70
N ASN A 442 30.51 -30.59 -8.77
CA ASN A 442 30.80 -30.78 -7.35
C ASN A 442 31.47 -29.56 -6.70
N THR A 443 31.07 -28.36 -7.13
CA THR A 443 31.57 -27.12 -6.55
C THR A 443 30.90 -26.93 -5.19
N VAL A 444 31.71 -26.71 -4.15
CA VAL A 444 31.25 -26.52 -2.78
C VAL A 444 30.56 -25.16 -2.64
N VAL A 445 29.29 -25.17 -2.25
CA VAL A 445 28.45 -23.99 -2.04
C VAL A 445 28.07 -23.87 -0.57
N LEU A 446 28.75 -22.98 0.15
CA LEU A 446 28.41 -22.60 1.51
C LEU A 446 27.24 -21.59 1.47
N GLY A 447 26.01 -22.11 1.36
CA GLY A 447 24.80 -21.31 1.15
C GLY A 447 23.59 -21.72 2.01
N PRO A 448 22.53 -20.89 2.06
CA PRO A 448 21.31 -21.21 2.79
C PRO A 448 20.62 -22.45 2.19
N LYS A 449 19.96 -23.25 3.06
CA LYS A 449 19.36 -24.53 2.68
C LYS A 449 18.20 -24.43 1.68
N ASN A 450 17.54 -23.27 1.64
CA ASN A 450 16.43 -22.95 0.74
C ASN A 450 16.69 -21.58 0.09
N CYS A 451 16.35 -21.43 -1.18
CA CYS A 451 16.39 -20.15 -1.90
C CYS A 451 15.47 -20.18 -3.13
N TRP A 452 15.24 -19.02 -3.74
CA TRP A 452 14.49 -18.90 -4.98
C TRP A 452 15.40 -19.06 -6.23
N ALA A 453 14.84 -19.51 -7.35
CA ALA A 453 15.53 -19.55 -8.63
C ALA A 453 15.40 -18.22 -9.40
N ALA A 454 16.53 -17.69 -9.87
CA ALA A 454 16.65 -16.38 -10.53
C ALA A 454 17.37 -16.48 -11.90
N ILE A 455 17.09 -15.51 -12.77
CA ILE A 455 17.75 -15.29 -14.07
C ILE A 455 17.98 -13.79 -14.27
N GLY A 456 19.04 -13.39 -14.97
CA GLY A 456 19.31 -11.99 -15.29
C GLY A 456 20.59 -11.78 -16.10
N PRO A 457 20.72 -10.64 -16.82
CA PRO A 457 21.96 -10.23 -17.47
C PRO A 457 23.03 -9.80 -16.45
N HIS A 458 24.27 -9.60 -16.92
CA HIS A 458 25.37 -9.11 -16.09
C HIS A 458 25.23 -7.60 -15.76
N SER A 459 24.69 -6.82 -16.70
CA SER A 459 24.49 -5.37 -16.57
C SER A 459 23.15 -4.92 -17.16
N PHE A 460 22.91 -3.61 -17.27
CA PHE A 460 21.74 -3.03 -17.95
C PHE A 460 21.88 -3.17 -19.48
N GLU A 461 21.80 -4.41 -19.97
CA GLU A 461 21.98 -4.79 -21.37
C GLU A 461 20.85 -5.71 -21.86
N LEU A 462 20.64 -5.75 -23.17
CA LEU A 462 19.61 -6.58 -23.78
C LEU A 462 20.02 -8.07 -23.74
N ALA A 463 19.24 -8.88 -23.03
CA ALA A 463 19.35 -10.33 -23.00
C ALA A 463 17.98 -10.99 -23.21
N GLN A 464 17.96 -12.22 -23.73
CA GLN A 464 16.75 -13.01 -23.93
C GLN A 464 16.86 -14.34 -23.18
N PHE A 465 15.73 -14.79 -22.65
CA PHE A 465 15.59 -16.06 -21.91
C PHE A 465 14.35 -16.77 -22.42
N ASP A 466 14.44 -18.09 -22.62
CA ASP A 466 13.34 -18.93 -23.11
C ASP A 466 13.43 -20.34 -22.51
N ASN A 467 12.34 -21.10 -22.54
CA ASN A 467 12.22 -22.47 -22.02
C ASN A 467 12.66 -22.63 -20.55
N PHE A 468 12.35 -21.64 -19.71
CA PHE A 468 12.64 -21.69 -18.28
C PHE A 468 11.88 -22.86 -17.60
N ALA A 469 12.62 -23.73 -16.93
CA ALA A 469 12.09 -24.83 -16.15
C ALA A 469 12.84 -24.95 -14.82
N VAL A 470 12.10 -25.22 -13.73
CA VAL A 470 12.66 -25.46 -12.40
C VAL A 470 12.01 -26.70 -11.80
N GLY A 471 12.82 -27.60 -11.26
CA GLY A 471 12.37 -28.81 -10.56
C GLY A 471 13.00 -28.86 -9.17
N ALA A 472 12.18 -28.71 -8.14
CA ALA A 472 12.60 -28.87 -6.75
C ALA A 472 12.01 -30.18 -6.20
N LYS A 473 12.83 -30.96 -5.48
CA LYS A 473 12.34 -32.05 -4.63
C LYS A 473 12.05 -31.47 -3.25
N LEU A 474 10.79 -31.54 -2.82
CA LEU A 474 10.33 -31.21 -1.47
C LEU A 474 10.67 -32.34 -0.48
#